data_AF-A0A3N1FTG6-F1
#
_entry.id   AF-A0A3N1FTG6-F1
#
_cell.length_a   1.000
_cell.length_b   1.000
_cell.length_c   1.000
_cell.angle_alpha   90.00
_cell.angle_beta   90.00
_cell.angle_gamma   90.00
#
_symmetry.space_group_name_H-M   'P 1'
#
loop_
_entity.id
_entity.type
_entity.pdbx_description
1 polymer ?
#
loop_
_entity_poly.entity_id
_entity_poly.type
_entity_poly.pdbx_seq_one_letter_code
_entity_poly.pdbx_strand_id
1 'polypeptide(L)'
;MLGAQELLPALIAKLHEEAEEVASAEPAARLGELADIHEVLAALTAALGFTEAEVDEAAASKRAERGAFARRLWLDEVLIP
;
A
#
# COMPACT_ATOMS: atom_id res chain seq x y z
N MET A 1 15.62 -17.29 4.62
CA MET A 1 14.70 -17.23 3.46
C MET A 1 13.33 -17.62 3.96
N LEU A 2 12.32 -16.76 3.80
CA LEU A 2 10.93 -17.13 4.02
C LEU A 2 10.50 -18.16 2.96
N GLY A 3 9.72 -19.15 3.36
CA GLY A 3 9.09 -20.05 2.38
C GLY A 3 8.05 -19.28 1.56
N ALA A 4 7.72 -19.77 0.35
CA ALA A 4 6.69 -19.15 -0.50
C ALA A 4 5.33 -19.02 0.21
N GLN A 5 5.02 -19.91 1.15
CA GLN A 5 3.78 -19.87 1.96
C GLN A 5 3.81 -18.82 3.09
N GLU A 6 4.99 -18.32 3.46
CA GLU A 6 5.18 -17.34 4.56
C GLU A 6 5.44 -15.93 4.03
N LEU A 7 5.80 -15.79 2.75
CA LEU A 7 6.15 -14.51 2.14
C LEU A 7 5.00 -13.51 2.16
N LEU A 8 3.79 -13.92 1.76
CA LEU A 8 2.64 -13.02 1.70
C LEU A 8 2.24 -12.49 3.09
N PRO A 9 2.08 -13.34 4.14
CA PRO A 9 1.85 -12.85 5.50
C PRO A 9 2.95 -11.90 6.00
N ALA A 10 4.22 -12.18 5.70
CA ALA A 10 5.33 -11.34 6.13
C ALA A 10 5.33 -9.96 5.45
N LEU A 11 5.04 -9.91 4.14
CA LEU A 11 4.92 -8.64 3.40
C LEU A 11 3.74 -7.80 3.90
N ILE A 12 2.60 -8.43 4.25
CA ILE A 12 1.45 -7.73 4.84
C ILE A 12 1.83 -7.18 6.22
N ALA A 13 2.52 -7.96 7.06
CA ALA A 13 2.99 -7.50 8.36
C ALA A 13 3.96 -6.31 8.20
N LYS A 14 4.89 -6.39 7.24
CA LYS A 14 5.83 -5.29 6.96
C LYS A 14 5.10 -4.04 6.48
N LEU A 15 4.09 -4.15 5.63
CA LEU A 15 3.28 -3.01 5.20
C LEU A 15 2.63 -2.27 6.37
N HIS A 16 2.17 -3.00 7.40
CA HIS A 16 1.62 -2.37 8.61
C HIS A 16 2.70 -1.66 9.43
N GLU A 17 3.87 -2.29 9.60
CA GLU A 17 5.03 -1.70 10.28
C GLU A 17 5.44 -0.38 9.62
N GLU A 18 5.64 -0.37 8.29
CA GLU A 18 6.04 0.84 7.56
C GLU A 18 5.00 1.97 7.65
N ALA A 19 3.71 1.62 7.69
CA ALA A 19 2.65 2.61 7.89
C ALA A 19 2.69 3.24 9.30
N GLU A 20 3.01 2.44 10.33
CA GLU A 20 3.23 2.93 11.69
C GLU A 20 4.49 3.80 11.78
N GLU A 21 5.54 3.47 11.02
CA GLU A 21 6.77 4.25 10.93
C GLU A 21 6.53 5.61 10.27
N VAL A 22 5.78 5.68 9.15
CA VAL A 22 5.35 6.97 8.56
C VAL A 22 4.62 7.85 9.57
N ALA A 23 3.76 7.26 10.39
CA ALA A 23 2.99 7.99 11.40
C ALA A 23 3.87 8.52 12.54
N SER A 24 4.93 7.78 12.89
CA SER A 24 5.83 8.07 14.01
C SER A 24 7.08 8.87 13.60
N ALA A 25 7.41 8.90 12.31
CA ALA A 25 8.63 9.49 11.79
C ALA A 25 8.63 11.02 11.87
N GLU A 26 9.80 11.55 12.27
CA GLU A 26 10.12 12.97 12.13
C GLU A 26 10.07 13.40 10.66
N PRO A 27 9.75 14.67 10.35
CA PRO A 27 9.54 15.12 8.97
C PRO A 27 10.68 14.78 7.99
N ALA A 28 11.92 14.78 8.45
CA ALA A 28 13.09 14.46 7.63
C ALA A 28 13.24 12.95 7.32
N ALA A 29 12.65 12.07 8.13
CA ALA A 29 12.70 10.62 7.96
C ALA A 29 11.53 10.08 7.14
N ARG A 30 10.38 10.77 7.10
CA ARG A 30 9.16 10.32 6.41
C ARG A 30 9.35 9.98 4.93
N LEU A 31 10.31 10.58 4.24
CA LEU A 31 10.59 10.22 2.84
C LEU A 31 11.15 8.80 2.73
N GLY A 32 11.95 8.37 3.70
CA GLY A 32 12.47 7.00 3.80
C GLY A 32 11.33 6.01 3.99
N GLU A 33 10.48 6.24 5.00
CA GLU A 33 9.38 5.31 5.30
C GLU A 33 8.37 5.21 4.13
N LEU A 34 8.15 6.32 3.39
CA LEU A 34 7.36 6.28 2.16
C LEU A 34 8.01 5.45 1.05
N ALA A 35 9.34 5.45 0.96
CA ALA A 35 10.07 4.60 0.03
C ALA A 35 9.98 3.12 0.43
N ASP A 36 10.03 2.84 1.73
CA ASP A 36 9.92 1.47 2.25
C ASP A 36 8.50 0.91 2.02
N ILE A 37 7.45 1.72 2.22
CA ILE A 37 6.09 1.37 1.77
C ILE A 37 6.05 1.04 0.27
N HIS A 38 6.73 1.84 -0.56
CA HIS A 38 6.75 1.62 -2.00
C HIS A 38 7.44 0.29 -2.36
N GLU A 39 8.54 -0.05 -1.69
CA GLU A 39 9.23 -1.34 -1.87
C GLU A 39 8.34 -2.52 -1.47
N VAL A 40 7.68 -2.43 -0.30
CA VAL A 40 6.76 -3.48 0.16
C VAL A 40 5.57 -3.64 -0.77
N LEU A 41 5.01 -2.54 -1.29
CA LEU A 41 3.91 -2.59 -2.26
C LEU A 41 4.33 -3.23 -3.58
N ALA A 42 5.52 -2.94 -4.09
CA ALA A 42 6.06 -3.58 -5.28
C ALA A 42 6.24 -5.10 -5.06
N ALA A 43 6.77 -5.50 -3.90
CA ALA A 43 6.91 -6.91 -3.53
C ALA A 43 5.55 -7.64 -3.41
N LEU A 44 4.55 -7.00 -2.80
CA LEU A 44 3.18 -7.54 -2.70
C LEU A 44 2.54 -7.71 -4.08
N THR A 45 2.71 -6.70 -4.94
CA THR A 45 2.19 -6.70 -6.31
C THR A 45 2.71 -7.92 -7.07
N ALA A 46 4.03 -8.13 -7.04
CA ALA A 46 4.66 -9.28 -7.67
C ALA A 46 4.25 -10.62 -7.02
N ALA A 47 4.20 -10.68 -5.68
CA ALA A 47 3.82 -11.91 -4.96
C ALA A 47 2.37 -12.34 -5.23
N LEU A 48 1.48 -11.40 -5.54
CA LEU A 48 0.09 -11.64 -5.91
C LEU A 48 -0.12 -11.88 -7.42
N GLY A 49 0.95 -11.79 -8.23
CA GLY A 49 0.89 -12.04 -9.67
C GLY A 49 0.39 -10.87 -10.51
N PHE A 50 0.40 -9.66 -9.95
CA PHE A 50 0.04 -8.44 -10.68
C PHE A 50 1.29 -7.71 -11.20
N THR A 51 1.07 -6.82 -12.15
CA THR A 51 2.05 -5.85 -12.64
C THR A 51 1.80 -4.47 -12.03
N GLU A 52 2.84 -3.64 -11.96
CA GLU A 52 2.72 -2.24 -11.52
C GLU A 52 1.68 -1.48 -12.35
N ALA A 53 1.64 -1.72 -13.67
CA ALA A 53 0.70 -1.09 -14.58
C ALA A 53 -0.77 -1.44 -14.26
N GLU A 54 -1.06 -2.69 -13.89
CA GLU A 54 -2.41 -3.11 -13.47
C GLU A 54 -2.83 -2.43 -12.16
N VAL A 55 -1.89 -2.29 -11.22
CA VAL A 55 -2.14 -1.57 -9.95
C VAL A 55 -2.42 -0.08 -10.21
N ASP A 56 -1.63 0.55 -11.08
CA ASP A 56 -1.79 1.95 -11.47
C ASP A 56 -3.13 2.20 -12.18
N GLU A 57 -3.51 1.33 -13.12
CA GLU A 57 -4.80 1.40 -13.82
C GLU A 57 -5.96 1.26 -12.84
N ALA A 58 -5.89 0.28 -11.93
CA ALA A 58 -6.90 0.09 -10.88
C ALA A 58 -6.99 1.31 -9.94
N ALA A 59 -5.85 1.91 -9.58
CA ALA A 59 -5.81 3.11 -8.77
C ALA A 59 -6.37 4.33 -9.52
N ALA A 60 -6.08 4.49 -10.81
CA ALA A 60 -6.60 5.55 -11.66
C ALA A 60 -8.13 5.45 -11.82
N SER A 61 -8.66 4.25 -12.06
CA SER A 61 -10.09 3.99 -12.14
C SER A 61 -10.80 4.36 -10.84
N LYS A 62 -10.33 3.85 -9.69
CA LYS A 62 -10.86 4.20 -8.36
C LYS A 62 -10.77 5.70 -8.08
N ARG A 63 -9.71 6.37 -8.54
CA ARG A 63 -9.52 7.81 -8.38
C ARG A 63 -10.56 8.60 -9.17
N ALA A 64 -10.90 8.17 -10.38
CA ALA A 64 -11.95 8.78 -11.19
C ALA A 64 -13.34 8.58 -10.58
N GLU A 65 -13.62 7.38 -10.06
CA GLU A 65 -14.90 7.04 -9.39
C GLU A 65 -15.09 7.76 -8.05
N ARG A 66 -14.06 7.77 -7.21
CA ARG A 66 -14.13 8.20 -5.79
C ARG A 66 -13.56 9.59 -5.54
N GLY A 67 -12.86 10.15 -6.52
CA GLY A 67 -12.42 11.54 -6.51
C GLY A 67 -11.05 11.86 -5.95
N ALA A 68 -10.19 10.85 -5.82
CA ALA A 68 -8.86 10.98 -5.22
C ALA A 68 -8.87 11.46 -3.75
N PHE A 69 -7.79 11.17 -3.03
CA PHE A 69 -7.50 11.83 -1.76
C PHE A 69 -7.40 13.37 -1.89
N ALA A 70 -7.28 13.91 -3.12
CA ALA A 70 -7.31 15.34 -3.41
C ALA A 70 -8.63 16.03 -3.06
N ARG A 71 -9.75 15.30 -3.00
CA ARG A 71 -11.04 15.86 -2.54
C ARG A 71 -11.23 15.80 -1.01
N ARG A 72 -10.23 15.35 -0.24
CA ARG A 72 -10.36 15.03 1.20
C ARG A 72 -11.53 14.08 1.51
N LEU A 73 -12.02 13.36 0.49
CA LEU A 73 -13.07 12.38 0.65
C LEU A 73 -12.41 11.11 1.20
N TRP A 74 -12.44 11.00 2.53
CA TRP A 74 -12.33 9.72 3.20
C TRP A 74 -13.62 8.97 2.88
N LEU A 75 -13.56 7.95 2.03
CA LEU A 75 -14.68 7.02 1.93
C LEU A 75 -14.61 6.11 3.14
N ASP A 76 -15.41 6.45 4.15
CA ASP A 76 -15.76 5.51 5.21
C ASP A 76 -16.29 4.22 4.56
N GLU A 77 -15.85 3.11 5.13
CA GLU A 77 -16.12 1.72 4.75
C GLU A 77 -17.42 1.48 3.98
N VAL A 78 -17.30 0.76 2.85
CA VAL A 78 -18.44 -0.04 2.37
C VAL A 78 -18.57 -1.22 3.33
N LEU A 79 -19.51 -1.13 4.27
CA LEU A 79 -20.03 -2.28 5.01
C LEU A 79 -20.48 -3.33 3.98
N ILE A 80 -19.79 -4.46 3.95
CA ILE A 80 -20.24 -5.64 3.22
C ILE A 80 -21.18 -6.43 4.15
N PRO A 81 -22.40 -6.80 3.72
CA PRO A 81 -23.36 -7.57 4.53
C PRO A 81 -22.92 -9.02 4.80
#